data_AF-A0A2U1P3P5-F1
#
_entry.id   AF-A0A2U1P3P5-F1
#
_cell.length_a   1.000
_cell.length_b   1.000
_cell.length_c   1.000
_cell.angle_alpha   90.00
_cell.angle_beta   90.00
_cell.angle_gamma   90.00
#
_symmetry.space_group_name_H-M   'P 1'
#
loop_
_entity.id
_entity.type
_entity.pdbx_description
1 polymer ?
#
loop_
_entity_poly.entity_id
_entity_poly.type
_entity_poly.pdbx_seq_one_letter_code
_entity_poly.pdbx_strand_id
1 'polypeptide(L)'
;MIVALNISLTISPCMMMTHSYKRNPSRISAISLAQPTTSLRRCECYDMYKEVVPFAEAWSWQKSIVEERKKLITIDEDISDSLIVLQHEPVYTLGTASSDNNLNFDVKDSPLPLYQTERGGEVTYHGPGQLVMYPLLNLRYQKMDLHWYLRALEEVVIRVLSSTFSLKASRVEGLTGVWVGKFCAYSVSVCFTACCCLLILFGFL
;
A
#
# COMPACT_ATOMS: atom_id res chain seq x y z
N MET A 1 15.74 2.91 8.51
CA MET A 1 15.01 3.31 7.29
C MET A 1 13.56 2.97 7.52
N ILE A 2 12.70 3.98 7.73
CA ILE A 2 11.25 3.77 7.73
C ILE A 2 10.77 3.99 6.30
N VAL A 3 9.93 3.08 5.80
CA VAL A 3 9.32 3.22 4.47
C VAL A 3 7.82 3.25 4.65
N ALA A 4 7.16 4.24 4.03
CA ALA A 4 5.72 4.21 3.81
C ALA A 4 5.46 3.69 2.38
N LEU A 5 4.47 2.82 2.19
CA LEU A 5 4.02 2.43 0.85
C LEU A 5 2.54 2.73 0.74
N ASN A 6 2.07 3.31 -0.36
CA ASN A 6 0.65 3.33 -0.68
C ASN A 6 0.30 2.03 -1.43
N ILE A 7 -0.52 1.17 -0.86
CA ILE A 7 -1.09 0.02 -1.57
C ILE A 7 -2.45 0.42 -2.11
N SER A 8 -2.47 0.62 -3.43
CA SER A 8 -3.63 0.87 -4.29
C SER A 8 -4.54 -0.33 -4.59
N LEU A 9 -5.79 -0.44 -4.11
CA LEU A 9 -6.71 -1.55 -4.44
C LEU A 9 -7.95 -1.04 -5.19
N THR A 10 -7.88 -0.89 -6.52
CA THR A 10 -9.04 -0.50 -7.34
C THR A 10 -9.71 -1.71 -7.96
N ILE A 11 -10.96 -2.01 -7.56
CA ILE A 11 -11.84 -2.92 -8.31
C ILE A 11 -12.69 -2.05 -9.24
N SER A 12 -12.40 -2.03 -10.55
CA SER A 12 -13.30 -1.35 -11.51
C SER A 12 -14.67 -2.03 -11.50
N PRO A 13 -15.78 -1.26 -11.37
CA PRO A 13 -17.11 -1.84 -11.40
C PRO A 13 -17.50 -2.16 -12.85
N CYS A 14 -17.49 -3.44 -13.21
CA CYS A 14 -18.32 -3.96 -14.28
C CYS A 14 -18.97 -5.28 -13.84
N MET A 15 -20.30 -5.24 -13.80
CA MET A 15 -21.24 -6.34 -13.59
C MET A 15 -21.30 -6.94 -12.16
N MET A 16 -22.30 -6.44 -11.41
CA MET A 16 -22.89 -7.16 -10.28
C MET A 16 -23.31 -8.56 -10.73
N MET A 17 -22.73 -9.60 -10.14
CA MET A 17 -23.42 -10.87 -9.95
C MET A 17 -23.47 -11.16 -8.45
N THR A 18 -24.68 -11.08 -7.92
CA THR A 18 -25.01 -11.42 -6.55
C THR A 18 -24.80 -12.91 -6.33
N HIS A 19 -23.71 -13.29 -5.67
CA HIS A 19 -23.61 -14.61 -5.05
C HIS A 19 -23.65 -14.46 -3.53
N SER A 20 -24.81 -14.83 -2.98
CA SER A 20 -25.03 -15.02 -1.54
C SER A 20 -24.17 -16.18 -1.06
N TYR A 21 -23.08 -15.88 -0.34
CA TYR A 21 -22.25 -16.89 0.32
C TYR A 21 -22.57 -16.92 1.83
N LYS A 22 -23.18 -18.02 2.28
CA LYS A 22 -23.46 -18.29 3.69
C LYS A 22 -22.16 -18.69 4.41
N ARG A 23 -21.81 -17.96 5.48
CA ARG A 23 -20.74 -18.34 6.42
C ARG A 23 -21.08 -19.65 7.13
N ASN A 24 -20.08 -20.53 7.27
CA ASN A 24 -20.08 -21.58 8.29
C ASN A 24 -18.81 -21.40 9.16
N PRO A 25 -18.94 -21.16 10.47
CA PRO A 25 -17.80 -20.96 11.36
C PRO A 25 -17.46 -22.28 12.05
N SER A 26 -16.34 -22.91 11.69
CA SER A 26 -15.62 -23.82 12.59
C SER A 26 -14.36 -24.42 11.94
N ARG A 27 -13.20 -24.03 12.48
CA ARG A 27 -12.09 -24.89 12.97
C ARG A 27 -10.78 -24.14 12.85
N ILE A 28 -10.36 -23.58 13.97
CA ILE A 28 -8.96 -23.22 14.22
C ILE A 28 -8.25 -24.54 14.57
N SER A 29 -7.30 -24.96 13.75
CA SER A 29 -6.29 -25.93 14.15
C SER A 29 -4.93 -25.23 14.08
N ALA A 30 -4.33 -25.02 15.26
CA ALA A 30 -3.00 -24.48 15.40
C ALA A 30 -1.99 -25.43 14.75
N ILE A 31 -1.24 -24.93 13.77
CA ILE A 31 -0.07 -25.61 13.25
C ILE A 31 1.14 -25.01 13.96
N SER A 32 1.72 -25.79 14.87
CA SER A 32 3.01 -25.54 15.48
C SER A 32 4.10 -25.99 14.49
N LEU A 33 4.96 -25.05 14.07
CA LEU A 33 6.25 -25.36 13.47
C LEU A 33 7.31 -24.50 14.16
N ALA A 34 8.37 -25.18 14.58
CA ALA A 34 9.45 -24.68 15.42
C ALA A 34 10.23 -23.50 14.81
N GLN A 35 10.67 -22.62 15.71
CA GLN A 35 11.25 -21.31 15.47
C GLN A 35 12.68 -21.35 14.89
N PRO A 36 13.09 -20.24 14.25
CA PRO A 36 14.22 -19.45 14.73
C PRO A 36 13.69 -18.18 15.40
N THR A 37 14.37 -17.75 16.46
CA THR A 37 14.02 -16.61 17.31
C THR A 37 14.04 -15.29 16.53
N THR A 38 12.92 -14.90 15.92
CA THR A 38 12.61 -13.50 15.66
C THR A 38 11.46 -13.14 16.59
N SER A 39 11.71 -12.29 17.58
CA SER A 39 10.60 -11.68 18.34
C SER A 39 9.66 -11.05 17.31
N LEU A 40 8.40 -11.49 17.31
CA LEU A 40 7.38 -10.91 16.44
C LEU A 40 7.24 -9.44 16.86
N ARG A 41 7.72 -8.51 16.02
CA ARG A 41 7.49 -7.08 16.25
C ARG A 41 5.99 -6.83 16.28
N ARG A 42 5.54 -6.01 17.23
CA ARG A 42 4.15 -5.60 17.32
C ARG A 42 3.83 -4.72 16.12
N CYS A 43 2.69 -4.89 15.47
CA CYS A 43 2.21 -3.94 14.46
C CYS A 43 0.95 -3.27 14.99
N GLU A 44 0.95 -1.94 15.04
CA GLU A 44 -0.21 -1.12 15.33
C GLU A 44 -1.01 -0.92 14.05
N CYS A 45 -2.24 -1.41 14.02
CA CYS A 45 -3.12 -1.31 12.86
C CYS A 45 -4.21 -0.28 13.12
N TYR A 46 -4.18 0.82 12.37
CA TYR A 46 -5.24 1.82 12.31
C TYR A 46 -6.20 1.43 11.19
N ASP A 47 -7.17 0.58 11.54
CA ASP A 47 -8.15 0.05 10.59
C ASP A 47 -9.32 1.01 10.39
N MET A 48 -9.23 1.82 9.33
CA MET A 48 -10.24 2.79 8.91
C MET A 48 -10.74 2.46 7.50
N TYR A 49 -10.75 1.18 7.10
CA TYR A 49 -11.08 0.77 5.71
C TYR A 49 -12.44 1.26 5.20
N LYS A 50 -13.36 1.67 6.08
CA LYS A 50 -14.67 2.23 5.73
C LYS A 50 -14.68 3.75 5.63
N GLU A 51 -13.68 4.41 6.18
CA GLU A 51 -13.60 5.86 6.24
C GLU A 51 -12.98 6.40 4.96
N VAL A 52 -13.58 7.47 4.43
CA VAL A 52 -13.06 8.24 3.33
C VAL A 52 -12.36 9.45 3.92
N VAL A 53 -11.05 9.53 3.75
CA VAL A 53 -10.19 10.53 4.41
C VAL A 53 -9.55 11.44 3.36
N PRO A 54 -9.55 12.77 3.54
CA PRO A 54 -8.80 13.69 2.69
C PRO A 54 -7.31 13.31 2.62
N PHE A 55 -6.72 13.33 1.42
CA PHE A 55 -5.34 12.88 1.22
C PHE A 55 -4.33 13.61 2.12
N ALA A 56 -4.46 14.93 2.24
CA ALA A 56 -3.56 15.75 3.04
C ALA A 56 -3.58 15.37 4.53
N GLU A 57 -4.73 14.97 5.06
CA GLU A 57 -4.89 14.57 6.46
C GLU A 57 -4.15 13.25 6.72
N ALA A 58 -4.43 12.22 5.92
CA ALA A 58 -3.72 10.94 6.03
C ALA A 58 -2.21 11.08 5.79
N TRP A 59 -1.80 11.99 4.90
CA TRP A 59 -0.39 12.28 4.67
C TRP A 59 0.27 12.92 5.89
N SER A 60 -0.45 13.79 6.61
CA SER A 60 0.01 14.37 7.88
C SER A 60 0.17 13.32 8.98
N TRP A 61 -0.74 12.33 9.04
CA TRP A 61 -0.64 11.22 9.99
C TRP A 61 0.58 10.35 9.71
N GLN A 62 0.82 10.01 8.44
CA GLN A 62 2.02 9.27 8.02
C GLN A 62 3.30 10.00 8.46
N LYS A 63 3.39 11.31 8.20
CA LYS A 63 4.54 12.13 8.61
C LYS A 63 4.71 12.14 10.13
N SER A 64 3.63 12.30 10.87
CA SER A 64 3.65 12.34 12.34
C SER A 64 4.17 11.03 12.94
N ILE A 65 3.66 9.89 12.47
CA ILE A 65 4.11 8.56 12.93
C ILE A 65 5.58 8.32 12.57
N VAL A 66 6.00 8.70 11.35
CA VAL A 66 7.41 8.55 10.95
C VAL A 66 8.33 9.41 11.82
N GLU A 67 7.96 10.66 12.11
CA GLU A 67 8.74 11.55 12.97
C GLU A 67 8.84 11.05 14.42
N GLU A 68 7.74 10.57 14.97
CA GLU A 68 7.73 9.95 16.30
C GLU A 68 8.67 8.74 16.34
N ARG A 69 8.53 7.84 15.37
CA ARG A 69 9.31 6.61 15.34
C ARG A 69 10.79 6.84 15.10
N LYS A 70 11.18 7.87 14.35
CA LYS A 70 12.60 8.26 14.26
C LYS A 70 13.22 8.58 15.61
N LYS A 71 12.49 9.26 16.50
CA LYS A 71 12.99 9.58 17.84
C LYS A 71 13.24 8.28 18.62
N LEU A 72 12.29 7.34 18.57
CA LEU A 72 12.45 6.01 19.19
C LEU A 72 13.62 5.23 18.58
N ILE A 73 13.81 5.32 17.27
CA ILE A 73 14.94 4.73 16.55
C ILE A 73 16.29 5.24 17.07
N THR A 74 16.41 6.54 17.38
CA THR A 74 17.68 7.13 17.84
C THR A 74 18.12 6.66 19.23
N ILE A 75 17.16 6.20 20.05
CA ILE A 75 17.40 5.67 21.40
C ILE A 75 17.23 4.15 21.48
N ASP A 76 17.10 3.48 20.32
CA ASP A 76 16.89 2.02 20.19
C ASP A 76 15.62 1.48 20.90
N GLU A 77 14.58 2.30 20.99
CA GLU A 77 13.28 1.96 21.60
C GLU A 77 12.15 1.80 20.57
N ASP A 78 12.45 1.78 19.27
CA ASP A 78 11.45 1.51 18.23
C ASP A 78 11.08 0.03 18.27
N ILE A 79 9.99 -0.32 18.96
CA ILE A 79 9.56 -1.71 19.22
C ILE A 79 8.34 -2.17 18.41
N SER A 80 7.61 -1.24 17.76
CA SER A 80 6.44 -1.55 16.94
C SER A 80 6.59 -1.08 15.50
N ASP A 81 5.82 -1.68 14.59
CA ASP A 81 5.54 -1.19 13.25
C ASP A 81 4.12 -0.61 13.20
N SER A 82 3.76 0.12 12.14
CA SER A 82 2.43 0.73 12.02
C SER A 82 1.84 0.46 10.63
N LEU A 83 0.52 0.32 10.57
CA LEU A 83 -0.24 0.13 9.34
C LEU A 83 -1.50 0.99 9.40
N ILE A 84 -1.65 1.90 8.45
CA ILE A 84 -2.91 2.65 8.27
C ILE A 84 -3.67 2.01 7.11
N VAL A 85 -4.98 1.80 7.27
CA VAL A 85 -5.87 1.28 6.22
C VAL A 85 -7.05 2.21 6.08
N LEU A 86 -7.30 2.77 4.90
CA LEU A 86 -8.35 3.77 4.66
C LEU A 86 -8.78 3.81 3.19
N GLN A 87 -9.67 4.74 2.86
CA GLN A 87 -9.96 5.16 1.48
C GLN A 87 -9.74 6.67 1.36
N HIS A 88 -9.52 7.17 0.14
CA HIS A 88 -9.38 8.60 -0.10
C HIS A 88 -10.58 9.20 -0.82
N GLU A 89 -10.81 10.49 -0.58
CA GLU A 89 -11.56 11.32 -1.54
C GLU A 89 -10.85 11.31 -2.91
N PRO A 90 -11.57 11.61 -4.02
CA PRO A 90 -10.95 11.67 -5.35
C PRO A 90 -9.74 12.62 -5.38
N VAL A 91 -8.57 12.08 -5.69
CA VAL A 91 -7.29 12.82 -5.64
C VAL A 91 -6.29 12.26 -6.64
N TYR A 92 -5.50 13.15 -7.23
CA TYR A 92 -4.30 12.79 -7.97
C TYR A 92 -3.07 13.04 -7.10
N THR A 93 -2.14 12.08 -7.12
CA THR A 93 -0.82 12.27 -6.51
C THR A 93 0.24 12.12 -7.57
N LEU A 94 1.26 12.97 -7.51
CA LEU A 94 2.46 12.88 -8.34
C LEU A 94 3.60 12.35 -7.48
N GLY A 95 4.32 11.38 -8.03
CA GLY A 95 5.56 10.89 -7.44
C GLY A 95 6.78 11.61 -8.01
N THR A 96 7.96 11.18 -7.57
CA THR A 96 9.25 11.76 -7.94
C THR A 96 9.63 11.49 -9.39
N ALA A 97 9.01 10.51 -10.04
CA ALA A 97 9.19 10.23 -11.48
C ALA A 97 8.06 10.85 -12.33
N SER A 98 7.17 11.65 -11.74
CA SER A 98 6.12 12.33 -12.49
C SER A 98 6.68 13.53 -13.26
N SER A 99 6.11 13.73 -14.45
CA SER A 99 6.26 14.91 -15.30
C SER A 99 4.88 15.41 -15.73
N ASP A 100 4.81 16.64 -16.22
CA ASP A 100 3.55 17.22 -16.73
C ASP A 100 2.97 16.39 -17.88
N ASN A 101 3.80 15.69 -18.66
CA ASN A 101 3.38 14.79 -19.74
C ASN A 101 2.64 13.54 -19.26
N ASN A 102 2.70 13.22 -17.97
CA ASN A 102 1.93 12.13 -17.39
C ASN A 102 0.47 12.53 -17.09
N LEU A 103 0.11 13.80 -17.26
CA LEU A 103 -1.22 14.33 -17.02
C LEU A 103 -1.91 14.66 -18.35
N ASN A 104 -3.20 14.35 -18.43
CA ASN A 104 -4.05 14.74 -19.55
C ASN A 104 -4.71 16.12 -19.32
N PHE A 105 -4.23 16.88 -18.34
CA PHE A 105 -4.74 18.19 -17.93
C PHE A 105 -3.59 19.08 -17.45
N ASP A 106 -3.79 20.39 -17.43
CA ASP A 106 -2.80 21.35 -16.90
C ASP A 106 -2.74 21.21 -15.37
N VAL A 107 -1.54 21.07 -14.82
CA VAL A 107 -1.26 21.03 -13.37
C VAL A 107 -1.92 22.20 -12.63
N LYS A 108 -1.98 23.38 -13.28
CA LYS A 108 -2.56 24.60 -12.70
C LYS A 108 -4.10 24.63 -12.72
N ASP A 109 -4.71 23.79 -13.55
CA ASP A 109 -6.16 23.68 -13.73
C ASP A 109 -6.61 22.22 -13.57
N SER A 110 -6.13 21.59 -12.48
CA SER A 110 -6.44 20.20 -12.19
C SER A 110 -7.92 20.03 -11.82
N PRO A 111 -8.65 19.06 -12.39
CA PRO A 111 -10.07 18.83 -12.10
C PRO A 111 -10.32 18.25 -10.71
N LEU A 112 -9.27 17.74 -10.05
CA LEU A 112 -9.29 17.17 -8.70
C LEU A 112 -8.11 17.71 -7.89
N PRO A 113 -8.14 17.62 -6.55
CA PRO A 113 -6.98 17.90 -5.72
C PRO A 113 -5.74 17.14 -6.22
N LEU A 114 -4.63 17.85 -6.34
CA LEU A 114 -3.40 17.37 -6.92
C LEU A 114 -2.26 17.60 -5.92
N TYR A 115 -1.60 16.52 -5.48
CA TYR A 115 -0.53 16.59 -4.50
C TYR A 115 0.78 16.03 -5.06
N GLN A 116 1.84 16.83 -5.02
CA GLN A 116 3.19 16.32 -5.23
C GLN A 116 3.70 15.70 -3.94
N THR A 117 4.22 14.48 -4.05
CA THR A 117 4.60 13.66 -2.89
C THR A 117 6.05 13.20 -3.04
N GLU A 118 6.69 12.81 -1.94
CA GLU A 118 8.03 12.22 -1.97
C GLU A 118 8.02 10.78 -2.51
N ARG A 119 6.89 10.33 -3.05
CA ARG A 119 6.67 8.94 -3.42
C ARG A 119 7.39 8.57 -4.72
N GLY A 120 7.95 7.36 -4.82
CA GLY A 120 8.41 6.81 -6.10
C GLY A 120 7.27 6.53 -7.08
N GLY A 121 7.61 6.50 -8.37
CA GLY A 121 6.66 6.26 -9.46
C GLY A 121 6.11 7.55 -10.07
N GLU A 122 5.29 7.38 -11.11
CA GLU A 122 4.68 8.48 -11.88
C GLU A 122 3.40 8.98 -11.21
N VAL A 123 2.36 9.33 -11.97
CA VAL A 123 1.07 9.80 -11.44
C VAL A 123 0.20 8.62 -11.01
N THR A 124 -0.57 8.77 -9.92
CA THR A 124 -1.65 7.83 -9.58
C THR A 124 -2.89 8.58 -9.10
N TYR A 125 -4.04 7.92 -9.26
CA TYR A 125 -5.33 8.36 -8.75
C TYR A 125 -5.71 7.55 -7.50
N HIS A 126 -6.36 8.21 -6.55
CA HIS A 126 -7.09 7.57 -5.47
C HIS A 126 -8.51 8.09 -5.35
N GLY A 127 -9.42 7.26 -4.83
CA GLY A 127 -10.81 7.65 -4.63
C GLY A 127 -11.63 6.61 -3.86
N PRO A 128 -12.92 6.89 -3.60
CA PRO A 128 -13.80 5.98 -2.88
C PRO A 128 -13.95 4.63 -3.58
N GLY A 129 -14.06 3.56 -2.81
CA GLY A 129 -14.04 2.17 -3.27
C GLY A 129 -12.64 1.60 -3.47
N GLN A 130 -11.60 2.43 -3.34
CA GLN A 130 -10.21 2.02 -3.42
C GLN A 130 -9.62 1.85 -2.02
N LEU A 131 -9.23 0.63 -1.66
CA LEU A 131 -8.55 0.40 -0.38
C LEU A 131 -7.11 0.91 -0.48
N VAL A 132 -6.71 1.77 0.44
CA VAL A 132 -5.36 2.32 0.56
C VAL A 132 -4.75 1.84 1.86
N MET A 133 -3.55 1.26 1.78
CA MET A 133 -2.78 0.87 2.96
C MET A 133 -1.47 1.61 3.00
N TYR A 134 -1.08 2.11 4.18
CA TYR A 134 0.22 2.72 4.48
C TYR A 134 0.98 1.90 5.54
N PRO A 135 1.72 0.85 5.14
CA PRO A 135 2.65 0.17 6.04
C PRO A 135 3.83 1.09 6.30
N LEU A 136 4.04 1.45 7.56
CA LEU A 136 5.16 2.24 8.07
C LEU A 136 6.07 1.27 8.81
N LEU A 137 7.11 0.75 8.16
CA LEU A 137 7.96 -0.31 8.73
C LEU A 137 9.40 0.16 8.94
N ASN A 138 10.04 -0.23 10.05
CA ASN A 138 11.48 -0.01 10.23
C ASN A 138 12.30 -1.18 9.65
N LEU A 139 12.76 -1.00 8.41
CA LEU A 139 13.49 -2.00 7.63
C LEU A 139 14.84 -2.46 8.19
N ARG A 140 15.35 -1.80 9.24
CA ARG A 140 16.56 -2.26 9.94
C ARG A 140 16.35 -3.60 10.64
N TYR A 141 15.11 -3.91 11.03
CA TYR A 141 14.75 -5.18 11.65
C TYR A 141 14.32 -6.26 10.65
N GLN A 142 14.29 -5.94 9.36
CA GLN A 142 14.03 -6.90 8.29
C GLN A 142 15.21 -6.92 7.31
N LYS A 143 15.05 -6.28 6.16
CA LYS A 143 16.09 -6.11 5.14
C LYS A 143 16.07 -4.67 4.68
N MET A 144 17.21 -3.98 4.77
CA MET A 144 17.38 -2.61 4.28
C MET A 144 17.50 -2.58 2.75
N ASP A 145 16.47 -3.05 2.06
CA ASP A 145 16.42 -3.20 0.61
C ASP A 145 15.00 -2.85 0.13
N LEU A 146 14.89 -1.75 -0.61
CA LEU A 146 13.62 -1.25 -1.12
C LEU A 146 12.99 -2.21 -2.15
N HIS A 147 13.80 -2.85 -2.99
CA HIS A 147 13.30 -3.79 -3.99
C HIS A 147 12.69 -5.02 -3.29
N TRP A 148 13.39 -5.55 -2.29
CA TRP A 148 12.86 -6.62 -1.45
C TRP A 148 11.54 -6.22 -0.79
N TYR A 149 11.48 -5.02 -0.20
CA TYR A 149 10.28 -4.52 0.45
C TYR A 149 9.09 -4.45 -0.50
N LEU A 150 9.29 -3.92 -1.71
CA LEU A 150 8.24 -3.86 -2.74
C LEU A 150 7.79 -5.25 -3.17
N ARG A 151 8.73 -6.16 -3.44
CA ARG A 151 8.38 -7.55 -3.80
C ARG A 151 7.65 -8.26 -2.67
N ALA A 152 7.97 -7.98 -1.41
CA ALA A 152 7.26 -8.53 -0.25
C ALA A 152 5.81 -8.02 -0.19
N LEU A 153 5.56 -6.76 -0.50
CA LEU A 153 4.21 -6.19 -0.49
C LEU A 153 3.36 -6.69 -1.65
N GLU A 154 3.94 -6.83 -2.84
CA GLU A 154 3.31 -7.52 -3.96
C GLU A 154 2.95 -8.96 -3.58
N GLU A 155 3.79 -9.65 -2.80
CA GLU A 155 3.51 -11.02 -2.36
C GLU A 155 2.31 -11.08 -1.41
N VAL A 156 2.24 -10.15 -0.46
CA VAL A 156 1.08 -10.03 0.44
C VAL A 156 -0.21 -9.89 -0.37
N VAL A 157 -0.20 -9.01 -1.37
CA VAL A 157 -1.33 -8.78 -2.26
C VAL A 157 -1.69 -10.03 -3.06
N ILE A 158 -0.72 -10.69 -3.71
CA ILE A 158 -0.93 -11.91 -4.49
C ILE A 158 -1.57 -13.00 -3.61
N ARG A 159 -1.08 -13.16 -2.38
CA ARG A 159 -1.60 -14.15 -1.44
C ARG A 159 -3.03 -13.83 -1.01
N VAL A 160 -3.35 -12.57 -0.70
CA VAL A 160 -4.71 -12.14 -0.37
C VAL A 160 -5.68 -12.39 -1.52
N LEU A 161 -5.28 -12.03 -2.75
CA LEU A 161 -6.07 -12.28 -3.96
C LEU A 161 -6.36 -13.77 -4.16
N SER A 162 -5.33 -14.59 -4.01
CA SER A 162 -5.45 -16.04 -4.16
C SER A 162 -6.31 -16.66 -3.05
N SER A 163 -6.10 -16.29 -1.78
CA SER A 163 -6.75 -16.94 -0.65
C SER A 163 -8.20 -16.50 -0.45
N THR A 164 -8.48 -15.22 -0.68
CA THR A 164 -9.78 -14.61 -0.35
C THR A 164 -10.72 -14.59 -1.55
N PHE A 165 -10.16 -14.40 -2.74
CA PHE A 165 -10.95 -14.20 -3.97
C PHE A 165 -10.71 -15.29 -5.01
N SER A 166 -9.83 -16.26 -4.76
CA SER A 166 -9.42 -17.28 -5.75
C SER A 166 -8.92 -16.68 -7.07
N LEU A 167 -8.38 -15.46 -7.02
CA LEU A 167 -7.84 -14.76 -8.18
C LEU A 167 -6.35 -15.07 -8.33
N LYS A 168 -5.99 -15.57 -9.52
CA LYS A 168 -4.58 -15.79 -9.87
C LYS A 168 -3.96 -14.46 -10.29
N ALA A 169 -3.09 -13.94 -9.44
CA ALA A 169 -2.33 -12.73 -9.68
C ALA A 169 -0.85 -13.04 -9.92
N SER A 170 -0.14 -12.16 -10.60
CA SER A 170 1.28 -12.32 -10.93
C SER A 170 2.00 -10.99 -10.94
N ARG A 171 3.33 -11.05 -11.09
CA ARG A 171 4.20 -9.90 -11.34
C ARG A 171 4.55 -9.84 -12.83
N VAL A 172 4.76 -8.63 -13.35
CA VAL A 172 5.26 -8.41 -14.70
C VAL A 172 6.68 -7.87 -14.59
N GLU A 173 7.60 -8.48 -15.33
CA GLU A 173 9.00 -8.05 -15.34
C GLU A 173 9.14 -6.60 -15.83
N GLY A 174 9.98 -5.82 -15.17
CA GLY A 174 10.16 -4.39 -15.47
C GLY A 174 9.07 -3.47 -14.93
N LEU A 175 7.95 -4.00 -14.42
CA LEU A 175 6.87 -3.22 -13.83
C LEU A 175 6.74 -3.50 -12.33
N THR A 176 6.38 -2.48 -11.55
CA THR A 176 6.07 -2.58 -10.12
C THR A 176 4.57 -2.70 -9.91
N GLY A 177 4.13 -3.66 -9.09
CA GLY A 177 2.73 -3.90 -8.80
C GLY A 177 2.31 -5.37 -8.87
N VAL A 178 1.00 -5.59 -8.87
CA VAL A 178 0.39 -6.92 -9.05
C VAL A 178 -0.68 -6.83 -10.12
N TRP A 179 -0.73 -7.83 -10.99
CA TRP A 179 -1.64 -7.89 -12.14
C TRP A 179 -2.48 -9.17 -12.09
N VAL A 180 -3.76 -9.03 -12.42
CA VAL A 180 -4.72 -10.13 -12.57
C VAL A 180 -5.18 -10.19 -14.02
N GLY A 181 -5.20 -11.39 -14.62
CA GLY A 181 -5.59 -11.60 -16.03
C GLY A 181 -4.45 -11.44 -17.03
N LYS A 182 -4.74 -11.70 -18.33
CA LYS A 182 -3.83 -11.40 -19.45
C LYS A 182 -4.14 -10.00 -19.97
N PHE A 183 -3.11 -9.25 -20.40
CA PHE A 183 -3.22 -8.00 -21.15
C PHE A 183 -3.97 -8.21 -22.49
N CYS A 184 -5.28 -8.40 -22.43
CA CYS A 184 -6.17 -8.32 -23.59
C CYS A 184 -7.03 -7.08 -23.40
N ALA A 185 -7.38 -6.38 -24.48
CA ALA A 185 -8.06 -5.08 -24.49
C ALA A 185 -9.40 -4.98 -23.70
N TYR A 186 -9.85 -6.08 -23.09
CA TYR A 186 -11.08 -6.21 -22.29
C TYR A 186 -10.85 -6.86 -20.91
N SER A 187 -9.61 -7.01 -20.46
CA SER A 187 -9.32 -7.58 -19.14
C SER A 187 -9.62 -6.56 -18.03
N VAL A 188 -10.32 -7.00 -16.98
CA VAL A 188 -10.32 -6.30 -15.69
C VAL A 188 -8.92 -6.42 -15.11
N SER A 189 -8.07 -5.44 -15.41
CA SER A 189 -6.77 -5.29 -14.78
C SER A 189 -7.00 -4.67 -13.42
N VAL A 190 -7.06 -5.50 -12.37
CA VAL A 190 -6.84 -5.00 -11.01
C VAL A 190 -5.35 -4.67 -10.94
N CYS A 191 -5.02 -3.40 -11.21
CA CYS A 191 -3.66 -2.90 -11.07
C CYS A 191 -3.46 -2.54 -9.60
N PHE A 192 -2.60 -3.31 -8.94
CA PHE A 192 -2.13 -2.94 -7.61
C PHE A 192 -0.91 -2.05 -7.79
N THR A 193 -1.11 -0.75 -7.68
CA THR A 193 0.01 0.15 -7.62
C THR A 193 0.54 0.15 -6.20
N ALA A 194 1.66 -0.55 -5.98
CA ALA A 194 2.55 -0.28 -4.87
C ALA A 194 3.20 1.10 -5.13
N CYS A 195 2.48 2.17 -4.83
CA CYS A 195 2.95 3.53 -5.04
C CYS A 195 3.82 3.92 -3.83
N CYS A 196 5.13 3.92 -4.02
CA CYS A 196 6.14 4.07 -2.97
C CYS A 196 6.06 5.41 -2.26
N CYS A 197 5.20 5.68 -1.27
CA CYS A 197 5.30 6.89 -0.43
C CYS A 197 6.61 6.91 0.36
N LEU A 198 7.70 7.25 -0.32
CA LEU A 198 9.04 7.25 0.20
C LEU A 198 9.21 8.44 1.14
N LEU A 199 8.62 8.36 2.33
CA LEU A 199 9.12 9.06 3.51
C LEU A 199 10.41 8.38 3.97
N ILE A 200 11.37 8.20 3.04
CA ILE A 200 12.76 7.97 3.43
C ILE A 200 13.28 9.34 3.82
N LEU A 201 13.17 9.64 5.10
CA LEU A 201 14.06 10.61 5.68
C LEU A 201 15.36 9.88 5.98
N PHE A 202 16.31 10.00 5.04
CA PHE A 202 17.72 9.82 5.34
C PHE A 202 18.08 10.82 6.45
N GLY A 203 18.05 10.35 7.70
CA GLY A 203 19.00 10.85 8.68
C GLY A 203 20.35 10.28 8.25
N PHE A 204 21.24 11.17 7.82
CA PHE A 204 22.66 10.88 7.65
C PHE A 204 23.16 10.03 8.83
N LEU A 205 23.77 8.88 8.50
CA LEU A 205 25.06 8.56 9.12
C LEU A 205 26.11 9.41 8.41
#